data_AF-A0A524NCQ5-F1
#
_entry.id   AF-A0A524NCQ5-F1
#
_cell.length_a   1.000
_cell.length_b   1.000
_cell.length_c   1.000
_cell.angle_alpha   90.00
_cell.angle_beta   90.00
_cell.angle_gamma   90.00
#
_symmetry.space_group_name_H-M   'P 1'
#
loop_
_entity.id
_entity.type
_entity.pdbx_description
1 polymer ?
#
loop_
_entity_poly.entity_id
_entity_poly.type
_entity_poly.pdbx_seq_one_letter_code
_entity_poly.pdbx_strand_id
1 'polypeptide(L)'
;MKTSEPHFSGLHFHACCPAHDHNYAHGDSMSRRKFIKVAGGSTLSVAALSGLSWSVLANSGLKERSGLVRQALVVKPILVYSVPEYQPQSSWRAWGGIQTEEDAREEISRIKEELGKLESTADFPLDFLPLAAVKGPDEIDGIADLDYADVFLVYAAGGWVDTFDALHKREKDTIFFCRHKSGPVYLWYEIISPRFLRQHTDKLAVS
;
A
#
# COMPACT_ATOMS: atom_id res chain seq x y z
N MET A 1 3.79 -64.78 -40.72
CA MET A 1 2.44 -65.36 -40.88
C MET A 1 1.62 -64.91 -39.68
N LYS A 2 0.52 -64.19 -39.96
CA LYS A 2 -0.52 -63.52 -39.11
C LYS A 2 -0.71 -64.11 -37.70
N THR A 3 -1.02 -63.32 -36.66
CA THR A 3 -2.34 -62.68 -36.40
C THR A 3 -2.22 -61.62 -35.28
N SER A 4 -2.54 -60.34 -35.51
CA SER A 4 -3.81 -59.61 -35.23
C SER A 4 -4.07 -59.19 -33.77
N GLU A 5 -4.27 -57.88 -33.57
CA GLU A 5 -4.72 -57.20 -32.34
C GLU A 5 -6.06 -57.73 -31.79
N PRO A 6 -6.36 -57.36 -30.53
CA PRO A 6 -7.60 -56.61 -30.33
C PRO A 6 -7.44 -55.33 -29.49
N HIS A 7 -8.18 -54.31 -29.94
CA HIS A 7 -8.62 -53.11 -29.24
C HIS A 7 -9.18 -53.43 -27.83
N PHE A 8 -8.77 -52.67 -26.81
CA PHE A 8 -9.55 -52.48 -25.59
C PHE A 8 -9.61 -51.00 -25.22
N SER A 9 -10.82 -50.44 -25.29
CA SER A 9 -11.15 -49.09 -24.86
C SER A 9 -11.29 -49.01 -23.34
N GLY A 10 -10.94 -47.87 -22.77
CA GLY A 10 -11.44 -47.47 -21.45
C GLY A 10 -10.40 -46.72 -20.62
N LEU A 11 -10.35 -45.40 -20.81
CA LEU A 11 -9.58 -44.45 -20.01
C LEU A 11 -9.93 -44.60 -18.52
N HIS A 12 -9.03 -45.19 -17.74
CA HIS A 12 -9.05 -45.13 -16.28
C HIS A 12 -8.29 -43.87 -15.84
N PHE A 13 -9.03 -42.81 -15.52
CA PHE A 13 -8.47 -41.71 -14.73
C PHE A 13 -8.69 -42.03 -13.25
N HIS A 14 -7.66 -42.56 -12.59
CA HIS A 14 -7.60 -42.63 -11.14
C HIS A 14 -7.41 -41.22 -10.58
N ALA A 15 -8.47 -40.67 -10.00
CA ALA A 15 -8.39 -39.48 -9.17
C ALA A 15 -7.87 -39.88 -7.77
N CYS A 16 -6.62 -39.52 -7.48
CA CYS A 16 -6.08 -39.50 -6.12
C CYS A 16 -6.49 -38.18 -5.46
N CYS A 17 -7.56 -38.20 -4.66
CA CYS A 17 -7.56 -37.55 -3.34
C CYS A 17 -8.81 -37.95 -2.53
N PRO A 18 -8.68 -38.12 -1.20
CA PRO A 18 -9.73 -38.66 -0.35
C PRO A 18 -10.79 -37.61 -0.04
N ALA A 19 -12.04 -38.05 0.04
CA ALA A 19 -13.11 -37.28 0.66
C ALA A 19 -12.79 -37.09 2.14
N HIS A 20 -12.60 -35.85 2.56
CA HIS A 20 -12.64 -35.46 3.96
C HIS A 20 -13.95 -34.72 4.22
N ASP A 21 -14.83 -35.37 4.96
CA ASP A 21 -16.03 -34.77 5.54
C ASP A 21 -15.63 -33.63 6.46
N HIS A 22 -16.19 -32.45 6.20
CA HIS A 22 -16.24 -31.35 7.14
C HIS A 22 -17.70 -30.94 7.32
N ASN A 23 -18.35 -31.61 8.28
CA ASN A 23 -19.47 -31.04 9.01
C ASN A 23 -18.96 -29.83 9.78
N TYR A 24 -19.11 -28.64 9.20
CA TYR A 24 -19.09 -27.39 9.96
C TYR A 24 -20.49 -26.80 9.96
N ALA A 25 -20.94 -26.49 11.17
CA ALA A 25 -22.18 -25.83 11.49
C ALA A 25 -22.44 -24.66 10.54
N HIS A 26 -23.66 -24.63 10.01
CA HIS A 26 -24.17 -23.63 9.10
C HIS A 26 -24.32 -22.29 9.84
N GLY A 27 -23.21 -21.57 10.03
CA GLY A 27 -23.26 -20.12 10.23
C GLY A 27 -23.77 -19.49 8.93
N ASP A 28 -24.71 -18.55 9.03
CA ASP A 28 -25.31 -17.83 7.91
C ASP A 28 -24.29 -16.86 7.26
N SER A 29 -23.21 -17.42 6.73
CA SER A 29 -22.18 -16.67 6.03
C SER A 29 -22.59 -16.46 4.58
N MET A 30 -22.51 -15.22 4.14
CA MET A 30 -22.81 -14.81 2.77
C MET A 30 -21.83 -15.45 1.81
N SER A 31 -22.23 -16.53 1.13
CA SER A 31 -21.42 -17.12 0.07
C SER A 31 -21.43 -16.23 -1.17
N ARG A 32 -20.35 -16.25 -1.96
CA ARG A 32 -20.22 -15.51 -3.23
C ARG A 32 -21.43 -15.73 -4.16
N ARG A 33 -22.03 -16.92 -4.12
CA ARG A 33 -23.21 -17.29 -4.91
C ARG A 33 -24.51 -16.71 -4.34
N LYS A 34 -24.62 -16.58 -3.01
CA LYS A 34 -25.71 -15.88 -2.32
C LYS A 34 -25.63 -14.38 -2.60
N PHE A 35 -24.43 -13.80 -2.58
CA PHE A 35 -24.19 -12.39 -2.93
C PHE A 35 -24.63 -12.05 -4.36
N ILE A 36 -24.26 -12.87 -5.36
CA ILE A 36 -24.69 -12.67 -6.75
C ILE A 36 -26.22 -12.80 -6.91
N LYS A 37 -26.86 -13.72 -6.19
CA LYS A 37 -28.32 -13.87 -6.24
C LYS A 37 -29.07 -12.72 -5.57
N VAL A 38 -28.54 -12.18 -4.47
CA VAL A 38 -29.09 -11.00 -3.79
C VAL A 38 -28.86 -9.73 -4.62
N ALA A 39 -27.69 -9.58 -5.25
CA ALA A 39 -27.37 -8.47 -6.15
C ALA A 39 -28.17 -8.51 -7.48
N GLY A 40 -28.61 -9.69 -7.91
CA GLY A 40 -29.40 -9.85 -9.14
C GLY A 40 -30.92 -9.66 -8.99
N GLY A 41 -31.44 -9.53 -7.76
CA GLY A 41 -32.88 -9.45 -7.47
C GLY A 41 -33.43 -8.03 -7.25
N SER A 42 -32.56 -7.03 -7.06
CA SER A 42 -32.92 -5.61 -7.03
C SER A 42 -32.36 -4.94 -8.29
N THR A 43 -33.22 -4.25 -9.04
CA THR A 43 -33.02 -3.72 -10.39
C THR A 43 -31.97 -2.61 -10.56
N LEU A 44 -30.91 -2.58 -9.74
CA LEU A 44 -29.92 -1.48 -9.76
C LEU A 44 -28.45 -1.91 -9.85
N SER A 45 -28.09 -3.15 -10.17
CA SER A 45 -26.67 -3.54 -10.07
C SER A 45 -26.19 -4.59 -11.06
N VAL A 46 -25.99 -4.24 -12.34
CA VAL A 46 -25.02 -4.99 -13.19
C VAL A 46 -24.21 -4.12 -14.17
N ALA A 47 -24.61 -2.90 -14.52
CA ALA A 47 -23.82 -2.08 -15.44
C ALA A 47 -23.01 -1.00 -14.69
N ALA A 48 -21.74 -1.28 -14.33
CA ALA A 48 -20.62 -0.31 -14.26
C ALA A 48 -19.41 -0.77 -13.40
N LEU A 49 -18.83 -1.95 -13.63
CA LEU A 49 -17.55 -2.29 -12.97
C LEU A 49 -16.29 -1.95 -13.79
N SER A 50 -16.42 -1.24 -14.90
CA SER A 50 -15.27 -0.83 -15.74
C SER A 50 -15.01 0.68 -15.76
N GLY A 51 -15.53 1.46 -14.81
CA GLY A 51 -15.35 2.92 -14.83
C GLY A 51 -15.92 3.66 -13.62
N LEU A 52 -15.57 3.25 -12.40
CA LEU A 52 -15.87 4.05 -11.20
C LEU A 52 -14.95 5.28 -11.17
N SER A 53 -15.31 6.32 -11.91
CA SER A 53 -14.88 7.67 -11.60
C SER A 53 -15.79 8.23 -10.50
N TRP A 54 -15.20 8.68 -9.38
CA TRP A 54 -15.92 9.26 -8.24
C TRP A 54 -16.73 10.50 -8.61
N SER A 55 -16.45 11.13 -9.75
CA SER A 55 -17.27 12.21 -10.32
C SER A 55 -18.72 11.77 -10.57
N VAL A 56 -18.95 10.51 -10.94
CA VAL A 56 -20.30 9.96 -11.20
C VAL A 56 -21.07 9.75 -9.89
N LEU A 57 -20.39 9.32 -8.83
CA LEU A 57 -20.98 9.18 -7.50
C LEU A 57 -21.14 10.54 -6.80
N ALA A 58 -20.24 11.49 -7.03
CA ALA A 58 -20.37 12.86 -6.52
C ALA A 58 -21.53 13.63 -7.18
N ASN A 59 -21.83 13.38 -8.46
CA ASN A 59 -22.99 13.93 -9.17
C ASN A 59 -24.31 13.21 -8.85
N SER A 60 -24.26 11.99 -8.32
CA SER A 60 -25.45 11.41 -7.73
C SER A 60 -25.74 12.19 -6.44
N GLY A 61 -26.92 12.79 -6.32
CA GLY A 61 -27.35 13.62 -5.18
C GLY A 61 -27.42 12.90 -3.81
N LEU A 62 -26.57 11.90 -3.58
CA LEU A 62 -26.35 11.21 -2.31
C LEU A 62 -26.02 12.17 -1.17
N LYS A 63 -25.36 13.30 -1.47
CA LYS A 63 -25.07 14.36 -0.47
C LYS A 63 -26.35 14.90 0.17
N GLU A 64 -27.43 15.03 -0.61
CA GLU A 64 -28.71 15.60 -0.16
C GLU A 64 -29.60 14.56 0.53
N ARG A 65 -29.35 13.26 0.31
CA ARG A 65 -30.17 12.16 0.84
C ARG A 65 -29.59 11.43 2.05
N SER A 66 -28.28 11.55 2.31
CA SER A 66 -27.59 10.76 3.34
C SER A 66 -27.19 11.54 4.60
N GLY A 67 -27.10 12.88 4.54
CA GLY A 67 -26.59 13.69 5.65
C GLY A 67 -25.10 13.47 5.98
N LEU A 68 -24.38 12.68 5.18
CA LEU A 68 -22.97 12.38 5.37
C LEU A 68 -22.11 13.56 4.90
N VAL A 69 -21.38 14.18 5.84
CA VAL A 69 -20.37 15.20 5.55
C VAL A 69 -19.03 14.52 5.28
N ARG A 70 -18.37 14.89 4.18
CA ARG A 70 -17.01 14.42 3.89
C ARG A 70 -16.03 15.09 4.86
N GLN A 71 -15.30 14.29 5.63
CA GLN A 71 -14.16 14.77 6.42
C GLN A 71 -12.92 14.84 5.53
N ALA A 72 -12.05 15.80 5.80
CA ALA A 72 -10.76 15.88 5.14
C ALA A 72 -9.84 14.78 5.65
N LEU A 73 -9.16 14.10 4.73
CA LEU A 73 -8.11 13.16 5.08
C LEU A 73 -6.87 13.94 5.50
N VAL A 74 -6.47 13.83 6.76
CA VAL A 74 -5.28 14.53 7.28
C VAL A 74 -4.05 13.65 7.07
N VAL A 75 -3.16 14.08 6.18
CA VAL A 75 -1.96 13.33 5.81
C VAL A 75 -0.72 14.02 6.34
N LYS A 76 0.15 13.28 7.03
CA LYS A 76 1.49 13.74 7.42
C LYS A 76 2.53 13.23 6.42
N PRO A 77 3.09 14.09 5.57
CA PRO A 77 4.21 13.73 4.73
C PRO A 77 5.50 13.74 5.55
N ILE A 78 6.30 12.67 5.41
CA ILE A 78 7.57 12.47 6.14
C ILE A 78 8.63 12.02 5.15
N LEU A 79 9.68 12.81 4.96
CA LEU A 79 10.88 12.41 4.24
C LEU A 79 11.86 11.75 5.22
N VAL A 80 12.13 10.46 5.00
CA VAL A 80 13.21 9.77 5.70
C VAL A 80 14.41 9.71 4.77
N TYR A 81 15.53 10.32 5.18
CA TYR A 81 16.74 10.41 4.38
C TYR A 81 17.98 10.13 5.21
N SER A 82 19.15 10.08 4.58
CA SER A 82 20.42 9.96 5.28
C SER A 82 21.47 10.79 4.55
N VAL A 83 22.41 11.35 5.30
CA VAL A 83 23.58 12.05 4.77
C VAL A 83 24.80 11.25 5.19
N PRO A 84 25.19 10.24 4.40
CA PRO A 84 26.23 9.30 4.80
C PRO A 84 27.60 9.98 4.83
N GLU A 85 28.34 9.75 5.90
CA GLU A 85 29.70 10.25 6.09
C GLU A 85 30.71 9.12 5.88
N TYR A 86 31.88 9.45 5.32
CA TYR A 86 32.92 8.46 5.05
C TYR A 86 33.37 7.75 6.34
N GLN A 87 33.37 6.42 6.32
CA GLN A 87 33.92 5.59 7.39
C GLN A 87 35.03 4.69 6.84
N PRO A 88 36.24 4.70 7.43
CA PRO A 88 37.33 3.82 7.03
C PRO A 88 36.91 2.35 7.11
N GLN A 89 37.23 1.60 6.06
CA GLN A 89 37.04 0.13 5.99
C GLN A 89 35.61 -0.35 6.23
N SER A 90 34.61 0.50 6.04
CA SER A 90 33.20 0.19 6.27
C SER A 90 32.33 0.58 5.07
N SER A 91 31.24 -0.14 4.84
CA SER A 91 30.19 0.31 3.91
C SER A 91 29.42 1.44 4.57
N TRP A 92 29.73 2.68 4.20
CA TRP A 92 29.19 3.87 4.85
C TRP A 92 28.10 4.58 4.05
N ARG A 93 28.00 4.29 2.74
CA ARG A 93 27.07 4.93 1.81
C ARG A 93 26.04 3.94 1.31
N ALA A 94 24.77 4.23 1.58
CA ALA A 94 23.67 3.50 0.97
C ALA A 94 23.52 3.88 -0.51
N TRP A 95 22.93 2.96 -1.28
CA TRP A 95 22.56 3.21 -2.66
C TRP A 95 21.27 4.04 -2.68
N GLY A 96 21.29 5.17 -3.38
CA GLY A 96 20.24 6.20 -3.34
C GLY A 96 20.72 7.53 -3.90
N GLY A 97 19.79 8.39 -4.29
CA GLY A 97 20.09 9.68 -4.94
C GLY A 97 20.27 10.85 -3.98
N ILE A 98 19.91 10.70 -2.70
CA ILE A 98 20.10 11.72 -1.67
C ILE A 98 21.35 11.36 -0.87
N GLN A 99 22.40 12.18 -0.97
CA GLN A 99 23.70 11.92 -0.35
C GLN A 99 24.21 13.14 0.45
N THR A 100 23.61 14.30 0.26
CA THR A 100 23.95 15.57 0.93
C THR A 100 22.71 16.25 1.49
N GLU A 101 22.91 17.22 2.38
CA GLU A 101 21.82 18.09 2.86
C GLU A 101 21.24 18.98 1.75
N GLU A 102 22.02 19.28 0.69
CA GLU A 102 21.48 19.98 -0.49
C GLU A 102 20.49 19.10 -1.24
N ASP A 103 20.86 17.84 -1.53
CA ASP A 103 19.96 16.89 -2.20
C ASP A 103 18.64 16.72 -1.41
N ALA A 104 18.74 16.69 -0.07
CA ALA A 104 17.57 16.61 0.80
C ALA A 104 16.70 17.87 0.69
N ARG A 105 17.29 19.07 0.64
CA ARG A 105 16.54 20.33 0.46
C ARG A 105 15.88 20.43 -0.91
N GLU A 106 16.55 19.98 -1.96
CA GLU A 106 15.98 19.91 -3.31
C GLU A 106 14.78 18.96 -3.33
N GLU A 107 14.90 17.79 -2.69
CA GLU A 107 13.82 16.82 -2.64
C GLU A 107 12.65 17.30 -1.76
N ILE A 108 12.91 17.95 -0.63
CA ILE A 108 11.88 18.61 0.19
C ILE A 108 11.07 19.60 -0.65
N SER A 109 11.75 20.41 -1.47
CA SER A 109 11.10 21.39 -2.34
C SER A 109 10.25 20.71 -3.40
N ARG A 110 10.79 19.66 -4.04
CA ARG A 110 10.07 18.84 -5.02
C ARG A 110 8.81 18.20 -4.42
N ILE A 111 8.93 17.59 -3.25
CA ILE A 111 7.80 16.96 -2.55
C ILE A 111 6.71 17.99 -2.28
N LYS A 112 7.05 19.18 -1.76
CA LYS A 112 6.08 20.24 -1.50
C LYS A 112 5.32 20.66 -2.77
N GLU A 113 6.02 20.81 -3.89
CA GLU A 113 5.38 21.11 -5.18
C GLU A 113 4.47 19.99 -5.67
N GLU A 114 4.88 18.74 -5.51
CA GLU A 114 4.09 17.57 -5.88
C GLU A 114 2.83 17.43 -5.01
N LEU A 115 2.96 17.65 -3.70
CA LEU A 115 1.83 17.64 -2.76
C LEU A 115 0.83 18.75 -3.09
N GLY A 116 1.29 19.97 -3.39
CA GLY A 116 0.40 21.06 -3.81
C GLY A 116 -0.36 20.76 -5.10
N LYS A 117 0.29 20.09 -6.07
CA LYS A 117 -0.40 19.60 -7.29
C LYS A 117 -1.42 18.52 -6.96
N LEU A 118 -1.07 17.59 -6.08
CA LEU A 118 -1.97 16.51 -5.66
C LEU A 118 -3.21 17.07 -4.95
N GLU A 119 -3.03 18.01 -4.02
CA GLU A 119 -4.12 18.70 -3.34
C GLU A 119 -5.04 19.43 -4.33
N SER A 120 -4.49 20.12 -5.33
CA SER A 120 -5.27 20.84 -6.34
C SER A 120 -6.05 19.94 -7.31
N THR A 121 -5.69 18.66 -7.40
CA THR A 121 -6.28 17.69 -8.35
C THR A 121 -7.14 16.63 -7.67
N ALA A 122 -7.05 16.49 -6.34
CA ALA A 122 -7.84 15.56 -5.57
C ALA A 122 -9.35 15.88 -5.67
N ASP A 123 -10.15 14.83 -5.85
CA ASP A 123 -11.63 14.92 -5.92
C ASP A 123 -12.32 14.70 -4.56
N PHE A 124 -11.53 14.64 -3.49
CA PHE A 124 -11.94 14.54 -2.10
C PHE A 124 -11.18 15.54 -1.22
N PRO A 125 -11.73 15.94 -0.06
CA PRO A 125 -11.05 16.89 0.82
C PRO A 125 -9.80 16.24 1.43
N LEU A 126 -8.67 16.92 1.28
CA LEU A 126 -7.35 16.46 1.68
C LEU A 126 -6.64 17.60 2.39
N ASP A 127 -6.01 17.30 3.53
CA ASP A 127 -5.23 18.27 4.29
C ASP A 127 -3.83 17.72 4.53
N PHE A 128 -2.81 18.40 4.01
CA PHE A 128 -1.43 18.01 4.21
C PHE A 128 -0.82 18.80 5.37
N LEU A 129 -0.47 18.08 6.44
CA LEU A 129 0.33 18.63 7.52
C LEU A 129 1.74 19.03 7.01
N PRO A 130 2.45 19.92 7.70
CA PRO A 130 3.79 20.32 7.30
C PRO A 130 4.72 19.11 7.12
N LEU A 131 5.40 19.04 5.97
CA LEU A 131 6.40 18.02 5.66
C LEU A 131 7.49 18.01 6.73
N ALA A 132 7.66 16.85 7.37
CA ALA A 132 8.78 16.58 8.25
C ALA A 132 9.91 15.91 7.46
N ALA A 133 11.16 16.23 7.78
CA ALA A 133 12.33 15.55 7.24
C ALA A 133 13.13 15.00 8.42
N VAL A 134 13.42 13.71 8.39
CA VAL A 134 14.10 13.00 9.48
C VAL A 134 15.22 12.11 8.97
N LYS A 135 16.28 11.99 9.78
CA LYS A 135 17.47 11.19 9.48
C LYS A 135 17.52 9.85 10.19
N GLY A 136 16.71 9.65 11.23
CA GLY A 136 16.73 8.44 12.04
C GLY A 136 15.54 8.34 13.02
N PRO A 137 15.46 7.24 13.80
CA PRO A 137 14.37 7.01 14.73
C PRO A 137 14.30 8.05 15.85
N ASP A 138 15.44 8.59 16.29
CA ASP A 138 15.51 9.56 17.40
C ASP A 138 14.81 10.89 17.10
N GLU A 139 14.62 11.22 15.81
CA GLU A 139 13.97 12.45 15.38
C GLU A 139 12.44 12.29 15.27
N ILE A 140 11.92 11.06 15.28
CA ILE A 140 10.48 10.78 15.11
C ILE A 140 9.66 11.38 16.25
N ASP A 141 10.12 11.22 17.48
CA ASP A 141 9.42 11.71 18.67
C ASP A 141 9.39 13.25 18.74
N GLY A 142 10.30 13.92 18.02
CA GLY A 142 10.33 15.38 17.90
C GLY A 142 9.40 15.94 16.82
N ILE A 143 8.76 15.09 16.00
CA ILE A 143 7.84 15.54 14.97
C ILE A 143 6.52 15.96 15.62
N ALA A 144 6.22 17.26 15.55
CA ALA A 144 4.91 17.76 15.91
C ALA A 144 3.82 17.18 15.00
N ASP A 145 2.63 17.03 15.57
CA ASP A 145 1.39 16.73 14.85
C ASP A 145 1.26 15.31 14.28
N LEU A 146 2.13 14.37 14.69
CA LEU A 146 1.97 12.95 14.33
C LEU A 146 0.62 12.39 14.78
N ASP A 147 0.14 12.78 15.97
CA ASP A 147 -1.10 12.27 16.54
C ASP A 147 -2.35 12.80 15.81
N TYR A 148 -2.25 13.99 15.20
CA TYR A 148 -3.35 14.60 14.43
C TYR A 148 -3.51 14.03 13.02
N ALA A 149 -2.51 13.30 12.52
CA ALA A 149 -2.59 12.69 11.20
C ALA A 149 -3.47 11.44 11.22
N ASP A 150 -4.24 11.25 10.16
CA ASP A 150 -4.94 9.99 9.88
C ASP A 150 -3.97 9.00 9.23
N VAL A 151 -3.13 9.49 8.30
CA VAL A 151 -2.22 8.67 7.48
C VAL A 151 -0.83 9.31 7.43
N PHE A 152 0.20 8.47 7.50
CA PHE A 152 1.58 8.85 7.19
C PHE A 152 1.90 8.58 5.73
N LEU A 153 2.39 9.59 5.03
CA LEU A 153 2.94 9.46 3.68
C LEU A 153 4.47 9.53 3.77
N VAL A 154 5.11 8.36 3.80
CA VAL A 154 6.54 8.23 4.06
C VAL A 154 7.31 8.15 2.75
N TYR A 155 8.12 9.17 2.48
CA TYR A 155 9.09 9.22 1.39
C TYR A 155 10.38 8.52 1.87
N ALA A 156 10.53 7.25 1.52
CA ALA A 156 11.55 6.37 2.08
C ALA A 156 12.89 6.46 1.30
N ALA A 157 13.54 7.61 1.33
CA ALA A 157 14.78 7.83 0.58
C ALA A 157 16.03 7.20 1.24
N GLY A 158 16.05 7.15 2.57
CA GLY A 158 17.13 6.63 3.39
C GLY A 158 16.63 6.11 4.74
N GLY A 159 17.45 6.19 5.77
CA GLY A 159 17.18 5.59 7.08
C GLY A 159 17.27 4.06 7.06
N TRP A 160 17.04 3.45 8.22
CA TRP A 160 17.03 2.01 8.37
C TRP A 160 15.69 1.49 8.92
N VAL A 161 15.59 0.17 9.12
CA VAL A 161 14.35 -0.51 9.55
C VAL A 161 13.81 0.07 10.87
N ASP A 162 14.71 0.47 11.76
CA ASP A 162 14.40 1.07 13.06
C ASP A 162 13.60 2.38 12.96
N THR A 163 13.88 3.24 11.98
CA THR A 163 13.10 4.46 11.73
C THR A 163 11.65 4.11 11.37
N PHE A 164 11.45 3.07 10.56
CA PHE A 164 10.09 2.66 10.17
C PHE A 164 9.36 1.90 11.25
N ASP A 165 10.08 1.13 12.08
CA ASP A 165 9.51 0.54 13.28
C ASP A 165 9.05 1.63 14.26
N ALA A 166 9.80 2.73 14.39
CA ALA A 166 9.41 3.88 15.21
C ALA A 166 8.14 4.56 14.68
N LEU A 167 8.00 4.70 13.35
CA LEU A 167 6.76 5.21 12.73
C LEU A 167 5.60 4.23 12.89
N HIS A 168 5.83 2.93 12.69
CA HIS A 168 4.80 1.91 12.80
C HIS A 168 4.22 1.79 14.21
N LYS A 169 5.04 2.00 15.25
CA LYS A 169 4.61 2.07 16.65
C LYS A 169 3.60 3.19 16.95
N ARG A 170 3.43 4.15 16.03
CA ARG A 170 2.39 5.19 16.16
C ARG A 170 1.00 4.70 15.78
N GLU A 171 0.89 3.45 15.29
CA GLU A 171 -0.39 2.80 14.95
C GLU A 171 -1.24 3.63 13.97
N LYS A 172 -0.56 4.34 13.06
CA LYS A 172 -1.16 5.10 11.97
C LYS A 172 -1.04 4.33 10.65
N ASP A 173 -2.07 4.43 9.83
CA ASP A 173 -2.01 3.95 8.45
C ASP A 173 -0.83 4.60 7.74
N THR A 174 0.00 3.80 7.06
CA THR A 174 1.26 4.28 6.48
C THR A 174 1.38 3.88 5.03
N ILE A 175 1.60 4.87 4.17
CA ILE A 175 1.88 4.70 2.74
C ILE A 175 3.36 5.00 2.51
N PHE A 176 4.10 4.02 2.00
CA PHE A 176 5.47 4.21 1.57
C PHE A 176 5.53 4.63 0.10
N PHE A 177 6.01 5.84 -0.13
CA PHE A 177 6.36 6.33 -1.46
C PHE A 177 7.85 6.08 -1.73
N CYS A 178 8.15 5.27 -2.74
CA CYS A 178 9.52 4.95 -3.16
C CYS A 178 9.80 5.47 -4.57
N ARG A 179 10.64 6.49 -4.68
CA ARG A 179 10.98 7.12 -5.95
C ARG A 179 12.04 6.32 -6.72
N HIS A 180 11.87 6.21 -8.04
CA HIS A 180 12.86 5.61 -8.94
C HIS A 180 13.13 6.48 -10.18
N LYS A 181 12.10 6.93 -10.91
CA LYS A 181 12.28 7.65 -12.18
C LYS A 181 11.98 9.16 -12.14
N SER A 182 11.23 9.63 -11.15
CA SER A 182 10.74 11.03 -11.07
C SER A 182 11.62 11.95 -10.23
N GLY A 183 12.91 11.63 -10.07
CA GLY A 183 13.85 12.35 -9.20
C GLY A 183 14.90 11.40 -8.61
N PRO A 184 15.48 11.70 -7.42
CA PRO A 184 16.49 10.83 -6.82
C PRO A 184 15.92 9.43 -6.55
N VAL A 185 16.71 8.41 -6.83
CA VAL A 185 16.33 7.02 -6.51
C VAL A 185 16.34 6.84 -5.00
N TYR A 186 15.31 6.21 -4.46
CA TYR A 186 15.20 5.92 -3.04
C TYR A 186 15.77 4.53 -2.74
N LEU A 187 16.54 4.41 -1.67
CA LEU A 187 17.07 3.14 -1.16
C LEU A 187 15.97 2.09 -1.02
N TRP A 188 14.82 2.49 -0.48
CA TRP A 188 13.77 1.56 -0.10
C TRP A 188 12.93 1.04 -1.27
N TYR A 189 13.14 1.54 -2.48
CA TYR A 189 12.50 1.02 -3.69
C TYR A 189 12.77 -0.48 -3.91
N GLU A 190 13.97 -0.99 -3.58
CA GLU A 190 14.29 -2.42 -3.69
C GLU A 190 13.93 -3.19 -2.41
N ILE A 191 14.15 -2.58 -1.25
CA ILE A 191 14.25 -3.34 0.01
C ILE A 191 13.07 -3.19 0.96
N ILE A 192 12.08 -2.33 0.68
CA ILE A 192 10.91 -2.15 1.58
C ILE A 192 10.12 -3.44 1.77
N SER A 193 9.91 -4.20 0.69
CA SER A 193 9.19 -5.48 0.74
C SER A 193 9.93 -6.54 1.55
N PRO A 194 11.17 -6.93 1.21
CA PRO A 194 11.85 -8.01 1.93
C PRO A 194 12.29 -7.63 3.34
N ARG A 195 12.63 -6.36 3.62
CA ARG A 195 13.19 -5.97 4.93
C ARG A 195 12.13 -5.53 5.93
N PHE A 196 11.19 -4.68 5.53
CA PHE A 196 10.22 -4.09 6.45
C PHE A 196 8.90 -4.86 6.42
N LEU A 197 8.23 -4.94 5.27
CA LEU A 197 6.89 -5.53 5.18
C LEU A 197 6.87 -7.03 5.50
N ARG A 198 7.93 -7.75 5.13
CA ARG A 198 8.02 -9.20 5.28
C ARG A 198 9.01 -9.66 6.34
N GLN A 199 9.83 -8.75 6.87
CA GLN A 199 10.86 -9.04 7.88
C GLN A 199 11.71 -10.28 7.54
N HIS A 200 12.19 -10.38 6.31
CA HIS A 200 12.98 -11.50 5.80
C HIS A 200 12.24 -12.86 5.75
N THR A 201 10.91 -12.85 5.65
CA THR A 201 10.08 -14.06 5.51
C THR A 201 9.26 -14.07 4.21
N ASP A 202 8.66 -15.21 3.87
CA ASP A 202 7.76 -15.33 2.72
C ASP A 202 6.34 -14.80 2.99
N LYS A 203 6.04 -14.44 4.24
CA LYS A 203 4.73 -13.93 4.65
C LYS A 203 4.83 -12.45 4.98
N LEU A 204 3.69 -11.77 4.92
CA LEU A 204 3.59 -10.39 5.39
C LEU A 204 3.69 -10.41 6.92
N ALA A 205 4.56 -9.58 7.48
CA ALA A 205 4.83 -9.48 8.92
C ALA A 205 4.19 -8.22 9.54
N VAL A 206 4.01 -7.17 8.74
CA VAL A 206 3.43 -5.89 9.15
C VAL A 206 2.14 -5.68 8.37
N SER A 207 1.03 -5.40 9.07
CA SER A 207 -0.30 -5.13 8.47
C SER A 207 -0.76 -3.73 8.76
#